data_AF-A0A828Z5X2-F1
#
_entry.id   AF-A0A828Z5X2-F1
#
_cell.length_a   1.000
_cell.length_b   1.000
_cell.length_c   1.000
_cell.angle_alpha   90.00
_cell.angle_beta   90.00
_cell.angle_gamma   90.00
#
_symmetry.space_group_name_H-M   'P 1'
#
loop_
_entity.id
_entity.type
_entity.pdbx_description
1 polymer ?
#
loop_
_entity_poly.entity_id
_entity_poly.type
_entity_poly.pdbx_seq_one_letter_code
_entity_poly.pdbx_strand_id
1 'polypeptide(L)'
;MATKKTEKKQLQYDSHGWATLDNGVRLNCSGQGSVVLFASGAVLSGGGKLSTPTIPQEPISSDLPYVEHDFRMLSKAFIECYALDFTKDNVLKNATSLFATKIYKDHETFVENSIGAVIDPTWSDEKNNEGVNGRFRFFKKFASSIIDRLETDPPILDSCSVGIQFTFIKSHPYLENFYWHLGEEIEGSIVRLIITKIITVSEVSIVCAGADPNAKKLSLNHFDETSSESGEEEPQTEENMKLKAKLLLALGLSLESLGLEKQGEEVELSAEKYEVVLQKAGLEYSKLKTALDTYARLTNQESFSAGFDHESNVATLNELLGEPRKILEQNRNEVLKAYRLFVNGKADKTIEEMIESADLKQLKALANQYGIKLNEKFPVRTDELGNLTRGSGNGGGELEDTEPYMTVEIPA
;
A
#
# COMPACT_ATOMS: atom_id res chain seq x y z
N MET A 1 -48.27 7.40 3.47
CA MET A 1 -46.83 7.42 3.15
C MET A 1 -46.08 7.81 4.41
N ALA A 2 -45.26 6.90 4.94
CA ALA A 2 -44.53 7.13 6.18
C ALA A 2 -43.39 8.12 5.92
N THR A 3 -43.46 9.28 6.55
CA THR A 3 -42.34 10.23 6.67
C THR A 3 -41.23 9.54 7.46
N LYS A 4 -40.17 9.11 6.77
CA LYS A 4 -38.90 8.75 7.41
C LYS A 4 -38.46 9.98 8.19
N LYS A 5 -38.49 9.91 9.53
CA LYS A 5 -37.77 10.85 10.40
C LYS A 5 -36.29 10.73 10.02
N THR A 6 -35.75 11.73 9.35
CA THR A 6 -34.30 11.88 9.17
C THR A 6 -33.73 12.07 10.57
N GLU A 7 -33.00 11.08 11.08
CA GLU A 7 -32.30 11.21 12.36
C GLU A 7 -31.34 12.40 12.27
N LYS A 8 -31.42 13.31 13.25
CA LYS A 8 -30.49 14.44 13.36
C LYS A 8 -29.11 13.89 13.70
N LYS A 9 -28.30 13.67 12.68
CA LYS A 9 -26.91 13.21 12.84
C LYS A 9 -26.08 14.40 13.30
N GLN A 10 -25.93 14.57 14.60
CA GLN A 10 -25.10 15.63 15.17
C GLN A 10 -23.62 15.24 15.07
N LEU A 11 -22.75 16.18 14.67
CA LEU A 11 -21.29 15.96 14.64
C LEU A 11 -20.81 15.56 16.04
N GLN A 12 -20.07 14.46 16.14
CA GLN A 12 -19.51 13.96 17.39
C GLN A 12 -18.10 14.54 17.56
N TYR A 13 -17.90 15.33 18.62
CA TYR A 13 -16.61 15.93 18.96
C TYR A 13 -15.89 15.10 20.02
N ASP A 14 -14.57 14.99 19.90
CA ASP A 14 -13.72 14.41 20.93
C ASP A 14 -13.57 15.34 22.15
N SER A 15 -12.84 14.86 23.17
CA SER A 15 -12.59 15.63 24.40
C SER A 15 -11.82 16.95 24.19
N HIS A 16 -11.19 17.11 23.03
CA HIS A 16 -10.46 18.31 22.63
C HIS A 16 -11.26 19.19 21.66
N GLY A 17 -12.54 18.88 21.45
CA GLY A 17 -13.44 19.65 20.61
C GLY A 17 -13.25 19.43 19.11
N TRP A 18 -12.57 18.37 18.68
CA TRP A 18 -12.36 18.03 17.27
C TRP A 18 -13.32 16.93 16.80
N ALA A 19 -13.83 17.08 15.58
CA ALA A 19 -14.57 16.06 14.86
C ALA A 19 -13.89 15.80 13.50
N THR A 20 -13.84 14.56 13.05
CA THR A 20 -13.30 14.19 11.74
C THR A 20 -14.48 13.84 10.82
N LEU A 21 -14.53 14.47 9.65
CA LEU A 21 -15.49 14.16 8.61
C LEU A 21 -15.05 12.95 7.78
N ASP A 22 -15.98 12.34 7.06
CA ASP A 22 -15.72 11.16 6.21
C ASP A 22 -14.67 11.46 5.12
N ASN A 23 -14.58 12.71 4.67
CA ASN A 23 -13.57 13.17 3.72
C ASN A 23 -12.23 13.55 4.36
N GLY A 24 -12.00 13.26 5.65
CA GLY A 24 -10.73 13.50 6.34
C GLY A 24 -10.50 14.93 6.84
N VAL A 25 -11.39 15.89 6.53
CA VAL A 25 -11.31 17.23 7.15
C VAL A 25 -11.64 17.12 8.65
N ARG A 26 -10.76 17.68 9.48
CA ARG A 26 -10.99 17.81 10.93
C ARG A 26 -11.51 19.20 11.24
N LEU A 27 -12.58 19.28 12.03
CA LEU A 27 -13.23 20.52 12.42
C LEU A 27 -13.22 20.67 13.94
N ASN A 28 -12.83 21.84 14.42
CA ASN A 28 -12.89 22.17 15.84
C ASN A 28 -14.15 23.01 16.14
N CYS A 29 -14.72 22.85 17.33
CA CYS A 29 -15.87 23.64 17.79
C CYS A 29 -15.60 25.16 17.85
N SER A 30 -14.34 25.60 17.80
CA SER A 30 -13.93 27.01 17.70
C SER A 30 -14.07 27.63 16.30
N GLY A 31 -14.41 26.85 15.26
CA GLY A 31 -14.46 27.31 13.86
C GLY A 31 -13.13 27.16 13.10
N GLN A 32 -12.16 26.44 13.68
CA GLN A 32 -10.93 26.04 13.00
C GLN A 32 -11.12 24.71 12.26
N GLY A 33 -10.35 24.51 11.20
CA GLY A 33 -10.27 23.28 10.43
C GLY A 33 -8.81 22.86 10.21
N SER A 34 -8.59 21.57 9.99
CA SER A 34 -7.30 21.00 9.60
C SER A 34 -7.51 19.87 8.62
N VAL A 35 -6.65 19.79 7.62
CA VAL A 35 -6.71 18.74 6.60
C VAL A 35 -5.31 18.42 6.10
N VAL A 36 -5.11 17.17 5.73
CA VAL A 36 -4.02 16.72 4.87
C VAL A 36 -4.64 16.31 3.55
N LEU A 37 -4.20 16.92 2.45
CA LEU A 37 -4.84 16.82 1.15
C LEU A 37 -4.38 15.56 0.39
N PHE A 38 -4.93 14.39 0.70
CA PHE A 38 -4.67 13.15 -0.04
C PHE A 38 -5.39 13.13 -1.39
N ALA A 39 -4.88 12.34 -2.34
CA ALA A 39 -5.62 12.02 -3.56
C ALA A 39 -6.93 11.29 -3.22
N SER A 40 -8.05 11.72 -3.80
CA SER A 40 -9.35 11.06 -3.66
C SER A 40 -9.51 9.80 -4.52
N GLY A 41 -8.45 9.37 -5.23
CA GLY A 41 -8.52 8.29 -6.23
C GLY A 41 -9.27 8.67 -7.52
N ALA A 42 -9.88 9.86 -7.59
CA ALA A 42 -10.45 10.43 -8.80
C ALA A 42 -9.41 11.34 -9.45
N VAL A 43 -8.77 10.88 -10.52
CA VAL A 43 -8.07 11.76 -11.46
C VAL A 43 -9.15 12.50 -12.24
N LEU A 44 -9.67 13.59 -11.68
CA LEU A 44 -10.47 14.54 -12.45
C LEU A 44 -9.50 15.42 -13.22
N SER A 45 -9.50 15.26 -14.54
CA SER A 45 -8.90 16.17 -15.52
C SER A 45 -9.51 17.56 -15.36
N GLY A 46 -8.97 18.33 -14.41
CA GLY A 46 -9.34 19.71 -14.15
C GLY A 46 -8.56 20.62 -15.08
N GLY A 47 -9.22 21.06 -16.16
CA GLY A 47 -8.64 21.94 -17.17
C GLY A 47 -8.07 23.23 -16.60
N GLY A 48 -6.76 23.42 -16.81
CA GLY A 48 -6.03 24.62 -16.44
C GLY A 48 -4.76 24.70 -17.27
N LYS A 49 -4.79 25.50 -18.35
CA LYS A 49 -3.58 25.81 -19.12
C LYS A 49 -2.59 26.56 -18.23
N LEU A 50 -1.40 26.01 -18.05
CA LEU A 50 -0.21 26.77 -17.69
C LEU A 50 0.70 27.01 -18.90
N SER A 51 1.37 28.14 -18.86
CA SER A 51 2.12 28.77 -19.94
C SER A 51 3.48 28.12 -20.20
N THR A 52 3.87 28.12 -21.47
CA THR A 52 5.20 27.77 -22.00
C THR A 52 6.26 28.81 -21.59
N PRO A 53 7.53 28.39 -21.39
CA PRO A 53 8.48 28.51 -22.49
C PRO A 53 9.42 27.31 -22.70
N THR A 54 9.79 27.16 -23.97
CA THR A 54 10.77 26.24 -24.57
C THR A 54 12.21 26.55 -24.13
N ILE A 55 12.98 25.51 -23.82
CA ILE A 55 14.32 25.11 -24.32
C ILE A 55 14.85 24.04 -23.35
N PRO A 56 15.23 22.83 -23.80
CA PRO A 56 15.87 21.83 -22.94
C PRO A 56 17.19 22.38 -22.42
N GLN A 57 17.32 22.61 -21.11
CA GLN A 57 18.64 22.81 -20.51
C GLN A 57 19.31 21.45 -20.38
N GLU A 58 20.51 21.34 -20.97
CA GLU A 58 21.45 20.26 -20.73
C GLU A 58 21.64 20.04 -19.21
N PRO A 59 21.83 18.79 -18.76
CA PRO A 59 21.94 18.48 -17.34
C PRO A 59 23.17 19.19 -16.76
N ILE A 60 22.92 20.22 -15.96
CA ILE A 60 23.94 20.85 -15.13
C ILE A 60 24.31 19.82 -14.07
N SER A 61 25.42 19.11 -14.28
CA SER A 61 26.13 18.41 -13.23
C SER A 61 26.54 19.43 -12.17
N SER A 62 25.67 19.69 -11.20
CA SER A 62 26.01 20.49 -10.05
C SER A 62 26.57 19.57 -8.95
N ASP A 63 27.80 19.85 -8.53
CA ASP A 63 28.44 19.26 -7.34
C ASP A 63 27.72 19.64 -6.03
N LEU A 64 26.56 20.30 -6.11
CA LEU A 64 25.76 20.69 -4.97
C LEU A 64 25.17 19.44 -4.29
N PRO A 65 25.05 19.44 -2.94
CA PRO A 65 24.49 18.32 -2.20
C PRO A 65 22.95 18.23 -2.31
N TYR A 66 22.34 19.05 -3.16
CA TYR A 66 20.91 19.15 -3.36
C TYR A 66 20.54 19.39 -4.83
N VAL A 67 19.28 19.14 -5.15
CA VAL A 67 18.63 19.47 -6.43
C VAL A 67 17.45 20.40 -6.14
N GLU A 68 17.15 21.32 -7.05
CA GLU A 68 16.04 22.27 -6.92
C GLU A 68 15.05 22.11 -8.08
N HIS A 69 13.77 22.11 -7.74
CA HIS A 69 12.67 22.11 -8.71
C HIS A 69 11.59 23.07 -8.25
N ASP A 70 11.00 23.82 -9.17
CA ASP A 70 9.88 24.71 -8.85
C ASP A 70 8.55 23.94 -8.96
N PHE A 71 7.65 24.15 -8.01
CA PHE A 71 6.34 23.48 -7.92
C PHE A 71 5.21 24.49 -7.70
N ARG A 72 4.04 24.25 -8.26
CA ARG A 72 2.77 24.73 -7.74
C ARG A 72 2.47 23.92 -6.48
N MET A 73 2.31 24.60 -5.35
CA MET A 73 2.06 23.95 -4.06
C MET A 73 0.57 23.86 -3.73
N LEU A 74 -0.14 24.96 -3.98
CA LEU A 74 -1.59 25.03 -3.80
C LEU A 74 -2.15 26.15 -4.68
N SER A 75 -3.22 25.84 -5.37
CA SER A 75 -3.91 26.71 -6.30
C SER A 75 -5.06 27.44 -5.63
N LYS A 76 -5.35 28.64 -6.11
CA LYS A 76 -6.52 29.42 -5.72
C LYS A 76 -7.75 28.84 -6.41
N ALA A 77 -8.18 27.70 -5.94
CA ALA A 77 -9.24 26.91 -6.54
C ALA A 77 -10.19 26.32 -5.48
N PHE A 78 -11.28 25.74 -5.96
CA PHE A 78 -12.11 24.87 -5.15
C PHE A 78 -11.57 23.44 -5.22
N ILE A 79 -11.24 22.86 -4.07
CA ILE A 79 -10.78 21.48 -3.95
C ILE A 79 -11.99 20.61 -3.60
N GLU A 80 -12.53 19.96 -4.64
CA GLU A 80 -13.83 19.28 -4.59
C GLU A 80 -13.89 18.15 -3.56
N CYS A 81 -12.90 17.26 -3.55
CA CYS A 81 -12.90 16.08 -2.67
C CYS A 81 -12.89 16.42 -1.17
N TYR A 82 -12.43 17.61 -0.81
CA TYR A 82 -12.46 18.11 0.57
C TYR A 82 -13.53 19.19 0.79
N ALA A 83 -14.25 19.59 -0.26
CA ALA A 83 -15.18 20.71 -0.29
C ALA A 83 -14.57 22.00 0.30
N LEU A 84 -13.32 22.31 -0.04
CA LEU A 84 -12.60 23.49 0.45
C LEU A 84 -12.46 24.52 -0.66
N ASP A 85 -12.87 25.75 -0.38
CA ASP A 85 -12.85 26.85 -1.34
C ASP A 85 -11.79 27.89 -0.97
N PHE A 86 -10.70 27.92 -1.74
CA PHE A 86 -9.60 28.89 -1.62
C PHE A 86 -9.75 30.10 -2.52
N THR A 87 -10.85 30.22 -3.28
CA THR A 87 -11.04 31.30 -4.27
C THR A 87 -11.32 32.67 -3.65
N LYS A 88 -11.58 32.72 -2.34
CA LYS A 88 -11.91 33.94 -1.62
C LYS A 88 -10.73 34.93 -1.55
N ASP A 89 -10.94 36.10 -2.14
CA ASP A 89 -10.10 37.29 -2.04
C ASP A 89 -8.60 36.99 -2.21
N ASN A 90 -7.78 37.51 -1.29
CA ASN A 90 -6.34 37.28 -1.19
C ASN A 90 -5.99 36.28 -0.07
N VAL A 91 -6.93 35.41 0.35
CA VAL A 91 -6.71 34.52 1.50
C VAL A 91 -5.48 33.63 1.30
N LEU A 92 -5.38 32.98 0.14
CA LEU A 92 -4.23 32.14 -0.19
C LEU A 92 -2.96 32.97 -0.45
N LYS A 93 -3.09 34.11 -1.16
CA LYS A 93 -1.97 35.03 -1.44
C LYS A 93 -1.31 35.55 -0.16
N ASN A 94 -2.10 35.92 0.84
CA ASN A 94 -1.61 36.39 2.14
C ASN A 94 -0.91 35.30 2.95
N ALA A 95 -1.18 34.03 2.65
CA ALA A 95 -0.58 32.88 3.32
C ALA A 95 0.72 32.41 2.68
N THR A 96 1.16 32.98 1.56
CA THR A 96 2.33 32.54 0.77
C THR A 96 3.57 32.28 1.63
N SER A 97 3.89 33.15 2.59
CA SER A 97 5.07 32.98 3.44
C SER A 97 5.01 31.76 4.37
N LEU A 98 3.81 31.23 4.66
CA LEU A 98 3.64 30.04 5.50
C LEU A 98 4.06 28.75 4.80
N PHE A 99 4.17 28.76 3.47
CA PHE A 99 4.54 27.59 2.67
C PHE A 99 6.05 27.29 2.70
N ALA A 100 6.87 28.14 3.34
CA ALA A 100 8.26 27.84 3.64
C ALA A 100 8.33 26.78 4.75
N THR A 101 8.29 25.51 4.36
CA THR A 101 8.25 24.36 5.29
C THR A 101 9.09 23.17 4.79
N LYS A 102 9.10 22.07 5.55
CA LYS A 102 9.82 20.83 5.21
C LYS A 102 9.08 20.03 4.14
N ILE A 103 9.84 19.31 3.34
CA ILE A 103 9.34 18.38 2.33
C ILE A 103 9.49 16.95 2.85
N TYR A 104 8.44 16.16 2.74
CA TYR A 104 8.39 14.75 3.14
C TYR A 104 8.18 13.84 1.91
N LYS A 105 8.56 12.55 2.02
CA LYS A 105 8.37 11.57 0.92
C LYS A 105 6.89 11.28 0.67
N ASP A 106 6.10 11.38 1.73
CA ASP A 106 4.64 11.21 1.79
C ASP A 106 4.14 11.95 3.05
N HIS A 107 2.85 11.80 3.37
CA HIS A 107 2.21 12.50 4.49
C HIS A 107 2.62 12.01 5.89
N GLU A 108 3.60 11.12 6.02
CA GLU A 108 4.14 10.72 7.32
C GLU A 108 5.22 11.69 7.80
N THR A 109 4.95 12.48 8.85
CA THR A 109 5.82 13.62 9.23
C THR A 109 6.96 13.28 10.21
N PHE A 110 7.38 12.01 10.32
CA PHE A 110 8.52 11.64 11.18
C PHE A 110 9.86 12.11 10.59
N VAL A 111 10.90 12.16 11.43
CA VAL A 111 12.17 12.85 11.13
C VAL A 111 12.85 12.26 9.88
N GLU A 112 12.89 10.94 9.79
CA GLU A 112 13.54 10.16 8.72
C GLU A 112 12.80 10.29 7.37
N ASN A 113 11.55 10.74 7.39
CA ASN A 113 10.77 10.96 6.17
C ASN A 113 11.00 12.34 5.55
N SER A 114 11.65 13.26 6.28
CA SER A 114 11.98 14.58 5.76
C SER A 114 13.17 14.50 4.78
N ILE A 115 12.99 15.06 3.58
CA ILE A 115 13.91 14.92 2.45
C ILE A 115 14.37 16.26 1.87
N GLY A 116 13.75 17.36 2.29
CA GLY A 116 14.01 18.66 1.72
C GLY A 116 13.32 19.79 2.45
N ALA A 117 13.41 20.98 1.86
CA ALA A 117 12.70 22.16 2.30
C ALA A 117 12.22 22.99 1.11
N VAL A 118 11.07 23.63 1.28
CA VAL A 118 10.57 24.64 0.35
C VAL A 118 11.24 25.96 0.69
N ILE A 119 11.91 26.53 -0.30
CA ILE A 119 12.53 27.85 -0.21
C ILE A 119 11.75 28.82 -1.10
N ASP A 120 11.79 30.09 -0.71
CA ASP A 120 11.26 31.21 -1.49
C ASP A 120 9.84 30.97 -2.07
N PRO A 121 8.83 30.66 -1.22
CA PRO A 121 7.47 30.54 -1.71
C PRO A 121 7.02 31.88 -2.30
N THR A 122 6.45 31.82 -3.50
CA THR A 122 6.04 32.99 -4.28
C THR A 122 4.60 32.87 -4.73
N TRP A 123 3.93 34.00 -4.86
CA TRP A 123 2.61 34.05 -5.45
C TRP A 123 2.71 34.10 -6.97
N SER A 124 1.90 33.31 -7.66
CA SER A 124 1.70 33.40 -9.10
C SER A 124 0.33 33.99 -9.40
N ASP A 125 0.32 35.09 -10.16
CA ASP A 125 -0.87 35.73 -10.71
C ASP A 125 -1.21 35.20 -12.12
N GLU A 126 -0.79 33.97 -12.47
CA GLU A 126 -1.08 33.36 -13.77
C GLU A 126 -2.60 33.16 -13.97
N LYS A 127 -3.12 33.65 -15.09
CA LYS A 127 -4.56 33.61 -15.37
C LYS A 127 -5.05 32.17 -15.45
N ASN A 128 -6.14 31.87 -14.74
CA ASN A 128 -6.72 30.51 -14.59
C ASN A 128 -5.81 29.50 -13.87
N ASN A 129 -4.71 29.95 -13.28
CA ASN A 129 -3.80 29.15 -12.47
C ASN A 129 -3.15 30.02 -11.38
N GLU A 130 -3.95 30.84 -10.70
CA GLU A 130 -3.45 31.61 -9.55
C GLU A 130 -3.10 30.66 -8.40
N GLY A 131 -2.08 30.97 -7.61
CA GLY A 131 -1.75 30.17 -6.43
C GLY A 131 -0.37 30.42 -5.84
N VAL A 132 0.04 29.56 -4.91
CA VAL A 132 1.38 29.57 -4.30
C VAL A 132 2.30 28.60 -5.04
N ASN A 133 3.42 29.12 -5.53
CA ASN A 133 4.55 28.35 -6.02
C ASN A 133 5.61 28.26 -4.92
N GLY A 134 6.48 27.25 -5.01
CA GLY A 134 7.64 27.13 -4.14
C GLY A 134 8.78 26.42 -4.83
N ARG A 135 10.01 26.80 -4.45
CA ARG A 135 11.21 26.10 -4.91
C ARG A 135 11.54 24.99 -3.94
N PHE A 136 11.48 23.76 -4.42
CA PHE A 136 11.69 22.57 -3.60
C PHE A 136 13.16 22.20 -3.68
N ARG A 137 13.87 22.31 -2.56
CA ARG A 137 15.26 21.87 -2.44
C ARG A 137 15.29 20.48 -1.82
N PHE A 138 15.63 19.49 -2.63
CA PHE A 138 15.79 18.09 -2.23
C PHE A 138 17.25 17.79 -1.93
N PHE A 139 17.56 17.22 -0.76
CA PHE A 139 18.93 16.85 -0.43
C PHE A 139 19.26 15.46 -0.97
N LYS A 140 20.26 15.35 -1.85
CA LYS A 140 20.63 14.10 -2.55
C LYS A 140 20.84 12.93 -1.59
N LYS A 141 21.39 13.19 -0.41
CA LYS A 141 21.65 12.20 0.65
C LYS A 141 20.37 11.50 1.16
N PHE A 142 19.23 12.19 1.16
CA PHE A 142 17.98 11.70 1.76
C PHE A 142 16.88 11.44 0.72
N ALA A 143 17.01 12.04 -0.46
CA ALA A 143 15.97 12.13 -1.47
C ALA A 143 16.29 11.42 -2.80
N SER A 144 17.37 10.65 -2.90
CA SER A 144 17.84 10.08 -4.18
C SER A 144 16.73 9.40 -4.98
N SER A 145 15.98 8.48 -4.38
CA SER A 145 14.88 7.80 -5.09
C SER A 145 13.74 8.72 -5.54
N ILE A 146 13.49 9.81 -4.82
CA ILE A 146 12.47 10.80 -5.21
C ILE A 146 12.98 11.67 -6.35
N ILE A 147 14.24 12.13 -6.26
CA ILE A 147 14.91 12.90 -7.33
C ILE A 147 14.92 12.08 -8.63
N ASP A 148 15.35 10.81 -8.57
CA ASP A 148 15.40 9.94 -9.74
C ASP A 148 14.03 9.82 -10.44
N ARG A 149 12.94 9.77 -9.67
CA ARG A 149 11.55 9.69 -10.20
C ARG A 149 11.00 11.02 -10.71
N LEU A 150 11.46 12.14 -10.17
CA LEU A 150 11.12 13.50 -10.62
C LEU A 150 11.85 13.86 -11.93
N GLU A 151 12.95 13.17 -12.22
CA GLU A 151 13.84 13.39 -13.36
C GLU A 151 13.66 12.36 -14.49
N THR A 152 12.82 11.33 -14.32
CA THR A 152 12.45 10.45 -15.44
C THR A 152 11.69 11.22 -16.53
N ASP A 153 11.73 10.69 -17.75
CA ASP A 153 10.93 11.17 -18.88
C ASP A 153 10.08 10.02 -19.45
N PRO A 154 8.74 10.05 -19.26
CA PRO A 154 7.98 11.04 -18.49
C PRO A 154 8.27 10.94 -16.98
N PRO A 155 8.05 12.02 -16.21
CA PRO A 155 8.20 12.01 -14.75
C PRO A 155 7.22 11.01 -14.12
N ILE A 156 7.75 10.10 -13.30
CA ILE A 156 6.92 9.14 -12.54
C ILE A 156 6.28 9.84 -11.34
N LEU A 157 6.96 10.85 -10.81
CA LEU A 157 6.42 11.76 -9.79
C LEU A 157 6.48 13.18 -10.34
N ASP A 158 5.38 13.91 -10.21
CA ASP A 158 5.30 15.32 -10.62
C ASP A 158 4.46 16.17 -9.67
N SER A 159 3.77 15.54 -8.71
CA SER A 159 2.73 16.18 -7.92
C SER A 159 3.17 16.34 -6.46
N CYS A 160 2.61 17.35 -5.80
CA CYS A 160 2.78 17.56 -4.37
C CYS A 160 1.46 17.83 -3.68
N SER A 161 1.48 17.73 -2.36
CA SER A 161 0.35 18.04 -1.52
C SER A 161 0.79 18.79 -0.27
N VAL A 162 -0.16 19.48 0.37
CA VAL A 162 0.09 20.29 1.56
C VAL A 162 -0.89 19.94 2.68
N GLY A 163 -0.35 19.88 3.90
CA GLY A 163 -1.14 19.81 5.12
C GLY A 163 -1.33 21.20 5.70
N ILE A 164 -2.58 21.62 5.92
CA ILE A 164 -2.89 22.98 6.38
C ILE A 164 -3.82 23.00 7.59
N GLN A 165 -3.73 24.08 8.36
CA GLN A 165 -4.75 24.49 9.33
C GLN A 165 -5.34 25.82 8.90
N PHE A 166 -6.64 26.00 9.09
CA PHE A 166 -7.36 27.14 8.56
C PHE A 166 -8.58 27.53 9.43
N THR A 167 -9.16 28.68 9.10
CA THR A 167 -10.50 29.09 9.56
C THR A 167 -11.41 29.24 8.35
N PHE A 168 -12.70 28.99 8.53
CA PHE A 168 -13.66 28.98 7.44
C PHE A 168 -15.02 29.55 7.83
N ILE A 169 -15.82 29.86 6.82
CA ILE A 169 -17.26 30.09 6.96
C ILE A 169 -18.02 29.06 6.10
N LYS A 170 -19.27 28.79 6.48
CA LYS A 170 -20.16 27.90 5.72
C LYS A 170 -20.68 28.63 4.49
N SER A 171 -20.66 28.01 3.31
CA SER A 171 -21.33 28.59 2.14
C SER A 171 -22.85 28.73 2.33
N HIS A 172 -23.46 27.78 3.05
CA HIS A 172 -24.88 27.79 3.41
C HIS A 172 -25.03 27.87 4.95
N PRO A 173 -24.99 29.07 5.54
CA PRO A 173 -24.91 29.25 7.00
C PRO A 173 -26.14 28.71 7.76
N TYR A 174 -27.30 28.67 7.09
CA TYR A 174 -28.57 28.24 7.69
C TYR A 174 -29.01 26.84 7.28
N LEU A 175 -28.19 26.12 6.49
CA LEU A 175 -28.50 24.75 6.08
C LEU A 175 -28.43 23.81 7.29
N GLU A 176 -29.56 23.16 7.60
CA GLU A 176 -29.58 22.09 8.60
C GLU A 176 -28.68 20.95 8.13
N ASN A 177 -27.92 20.33 9.04
CA ASN A 177 -26.99 19.25 8.71
C ASN A 177 -25.92 19.62 7.67
N PHE A 178 -25.57 20.91 7.52
CA PHE A 178 -24.59 21.44 6.57
C PHE A 178 -23.38 20.55 6.27
N TYR A 179 -22.72 19.98 7.29
CA TYR A 179 -21.50 19.18 7.11
C TYR A 179 -21.73 17.85 6.37
N TRP A 180 -22.95 17.31 6.43
CA TRP A 180 -23.34 16.08 5.73
C TRP A 180 -23.72 16.32 4.27
N HIS A 181 -23.84 17.58 3.88
CA HIS A 181 -24.14 18.00 2.51
C HIS A 181 -22.89 18.53 1.79
N LEU A 182 -21.70 18.50 2.41
CA LEU A 182 -20.48 19.01 1.77
C LEU A 182 -20.22 18.32 0.43
N GLY A 183 -19.99 19.12 -0.61
CA GLY A 183 -19.83 18.66 -2.00
C GLY A 183 -21.14 18.55 -2.79
N GLU A 184 -22.30 18.57 -2.13
CA GLU A 184 -23.59 18.55 -2.82
C GLU A 184 -23.95 19.94 -3.36
N GLU A 185 -24.63 19.97 -4.52
CA GLU A 185 -25.23 21.18 -5.04
C GLU A 185 -26.62 21.39 -4.43
N ILE A 186 -26.80 22.50 -3.71
CA ILE A 186 -28.06 22.89 -3.09
C ILE A 186 -28.35 24.35 -3.47
N GLU A 187 -29.58 24.65 -3.88
CA GLU A 187 -30.00 26.01 -4.26
C GLU A 187 -29.09 26.65 -5.33
N GLY A 188 -28.54 25.83 -6.23
CA GLY A 188 -27.66 26.28 -7.33
C GLY A 188 -26.24 26.64 -6.91
N SER A 189 -25.81 26.25 -5.70
CA SER A 189 -24.42 26.41 -5.28
C SER A 189 -23.91 25.21 -4.47
N ILE A 190 -22.63 24.87 -4.66
CA ILE A 190 -22.02 23.75 -3.94
C ILE A 190 -21.85 24.09 -2.45
N VAL A 191 -22.31 23.20 -1.58
CA VAL A 191 -22.11 23.26 -0.14
C VAL A 191 -20.63 23.01 0.18
N ARG A 192 -19.95 24.00 0.76
CA ARG A 192 -18.49 23.99 0.91
C ARG A 192 -18.00 24.88 2.06
N LEU A 193 -16.80 24.59 2.53
CA LEU A 193 -16.08 25.41 3.50
C LEU A 193 -15.33 26.51 2.76
N ILE A 194 -15.77 27.75 2.93
CA ILE A 194 -15.09 28.90 2.34
C ILE A 194 -13.95 29.31 3.27
N ILE A 195 -12.73 29.11 2.82
CA ILE A 195 -11.53 29.39 3.61
C ILE A 195 -11.41 30.91 3.79
N THR A 196 -11.20 31.33 5.04
CA THR A 196 -11.08 32.76 5.40
C THR A 196 -9.70 33.15 5.88
N LYS A 197 -8.91 32.18 6.35
CA LYS A 197 -7.50 32.36 6.72
C LYS A 197 -6.80 31.01 6.80
N ILE A 198 -5.60 30.92 6.26
CA ILE A 198 -4.66 29.81 6.55
C ILE A 198 -3.84 30.20 7.77
N ILE A 199 -3.83 29.34 8.78
CA ILE A 199 -3.14 29.53 10.06
C ILE A 199 -1.71 29.01 9.97
N THR A 200 -1.53 27.81 9.41
CA THR A 200 -0.22 27.18 9.22
C THR A 200 -0.26 26.21 8.05
N VAL A 201 0.90 26.00 7.42
CA VAL A 201 1.19 24.91 6.50
C VAL A 201 2.17 23.98 7.22
N SER A 202 1.66 22.85 7.71
CA SER A 202 2.40 21.98 8.62
C SER A 202 3.38 21.06 7.89
N GLU A 203 3.07 20.71 6.65
CA GLU A 203 3.89 19.81 5.83
C GLU A 203 3.64 20.05 4.34
N VAL A 204 4.63 19.67 3.55
CA VAL A 204 4.51 19.47 2.11
C VAL A 204 5.04 18.08 1.80
N SER A 205 4.32 17.33 0.98
CA SER A 205 4.64 15.94 0.65
C SER A 205 4.65 15.73 -0.86
N ILE A 206 5.52 14.84 -1.33
CA ILE A 206 5.49 14.36 -2.71
C ILE A 206 4.42 13.28 -2.82
N VAL A 207 3.62 13.34 -3.87
CA VAL A 207 2.49 12.41 -4.07
C VAL A 207 2.42 12.00 -5.53
N CYS A 208 1.84 10.82 -5.78
CA CYS A 208 1.57 10.37 -7.15
C CYS A 208 0.47 11.20 -7.82
N ALA A 209 -0.48 11.70 -7.03
CA ALA A 209 -1.53 12.62 -7.45
C ALA A 209 -1.91 13.50 -6.25
N GLY A 210 -2.13 14.78 -6.48
CA GLY A 210 -2.60 15.72 -5.46
C GLY A 210 -4.13 15.86 -5.46
N ALA A 211 -4.70 16.31 -4.35
CA ALA A 211 -6.10 16.77 -4.31
C ALA A 211 -6.31 18.03 -5.15
N ASP A 212 -5.26 18.86 -5.25
CA ASP A 212 -5.18 19.97 -6.19
C ASP A 212 -4.55 19.47 -7.49
N PRO A 213 -5.29 19.41 -8.60
CA PRO A 213 -4.78 18.88 -9.87
C PRO A 213 -3.64 19.72 -10.46
N ASN A 214 -3.57 21.00 -10.10
CA ASN A 214 -2.55 21.92 -10.58
C ASN A 214 -1.28 21.89 -9.72
N ALA A 215 -1.29 21.24 -8.54
CA ALA A 215 -0.16 21.18 -7.62
C ALA A 215 0.98 20.26 -8.13
N LYS A 216 1.69 20.76 -9.13
CA LYS A 216 2.67 20.02 -9.92
C LYS A 216 4.00 20.76 -10.11
N LYS A 217 5.05 20.04 -10.49
CA LYS A 217 6.35 20.58 -10.91
C LYS A 217 6.17 21.48 -12.13
N LEU A 218 6.68 22.71 -12.07
CA LEU A 218 6.42 23.82 -13.02
C LEU A 218 7.24 23.76 -14.33
N SER A 219 7.73 22.58 -14.71
CA SER A 219 8.61 22.41 -15.88
C SER A 219 8.27 21.17 -16.70
N LEU A 220 7.01 20.71 -16.65
CA LEU A 220 6.55 19.51 -17.35
C LEU A 220 5.51 19.85 -18.41
N ASN A 221 5.91 19.72 -19.67
CA ASN A 221 5.03 19.78 -20.85
C ASN A 221 5.04 18.42 -21.54
N HIS A 222 4.47 17.38 -20.94
CA HIS A 222 4.40 16.06 -21.60
C HIS A 222 3.02 15.41 -21.65
N PHE A 223 2.01 16.02 -21.02
CA PHE A 223 0.62 15.74 -21.32
C PHE A 223 0.03 17.00 -21.95
N ASP A 224 0.14 17.12 -23.27
CA ASP A 224 -0.74 18.03 -23.99
C ASP A 224 -2.17 17.52 -23.78
N GLU A 225 -2.92 18.19 -22.91
CA GLU A 225 -4.36 18.02 -22.80
C GLU A 225 -4.97 18.40 -24.16
N THR A 226 -5.38 17.41 -24.94
CA THR A 226 -6.23 17.64 -26.11
C THR A 226 -7.59 18.14 -25.62
N SER A 227 -7.73 19.45 -25.54
CA SER A 227 -9.01 20.13 -25.29
C SER A 227 -9.96 19.84 -26.45
N SER A 228 -11.01 19.06 -26.20
CA SER A 228 -12.19 19.00 -27.06
C SER A 228 -13.08 20.22 -26.78
N GLU A 229 -12.71 21.38 -27.34
CA GLU A 229 -13.70 22.44 -27.58
C GLU A 229 -14.44 22.18 -28.89
N SER A 230 -15.73 22.46 -28.86
CA SER A 230 -16.69 22.28 -29.94
C SER A 230 -16.36 23.23 -31.10
N GLY A 231 -15.63 22.71 -32.08
CA GLY A 231 -15.36 23.35 -33.37
C GLY A 231 -15.71 22.38 -34.49
N GLU A 232 -16.36 22.89 -35.52
CA GLU A 232 -16.98 22.16 -36.63
C GLU A 232 -16.14 21.00 -37.17
N GLU A 233 -16.80 19.83 -37.31
CA GLU A 233 -16.22 18.56 -37.76
C GLU A 233 -15.60 18.67 -39.17
N GLU A 234 -14.30 18.43 -39.27
CA GLU A 234 -13.75 17.68 -40.40
C GLU A 234 -13.33 16.28 -39.91
N PRO A 235 -13.60 15.21 -40.68
CA PRO A 235 -13.50 13.84 -40.18
C PRO A 235 -12.03 13.45 -40.02
N GLN A 236 -11.55 13.42 -38.77
CA GLN A 236 -10.27 12.81 -38.46
C GLN A 236 -10.44 11.29 -38.33
N THR A 237 -9.71 10.55 -39.15
CA THR A 237 -9.55 9.10 -39.06
C THR A 237 -9.05 8.70 -37.67
N GLU A 238 -9.80 7.87 -36.97
CA GLU A 238 -9.39 7.22 -35.71
C GLU A 238 -8.05 6.50 -35.91
N GLU A 239 -7.02 6.91 -35.17
CA GLU A 239 -5.71 6.27 -35.21
C GLU A 239 -5.71 5.08 -34.21
N ASN A 240 -5.63 3.86 -34.74
CA ASN A 240 -5.59 2.66 -33.91
C ASN A 240 -4.27 2.54 -33.15
N MET A 241 -4.35 2.25 -31.86
CA MET A 241 -3.21 2.05 -30.96
C MET A 241 -2.65 0.63 -31.09
N LYS A 242 -1.33 0.47 -31.08
CA LYS A 242 -0.65 -0.83 -31.20
C LYS A 242 -0.14 -1.34 -29.86
N LEU A 243 -0.35 -2.61 -29.56
CA LEU A 243 0.13 -3.25 -28.34
C LEU A 243 0.78 -4.60 -28.61
N LYS A 244 1.96 -4.85 -28.04
CA LYS A 244 2.69 -6.12 -28.21
C LYS A 244 2.05 -7.24 -27.39
N ALA A 245 1.36 -8.17 -28.04
CA ALA A 245 0.66 -9.29 -27.40
C ALA A 245 1.56 -10.14 -26.48
N LYS A 246 2.86 -10.24 -26.82
CA LYS A 246 3.86 -10.96 -26.03
C LYS A 246 4.03 -10.42 -24.61
N LEU A 247 3.87 -9.11 -24.40
CA LEU A 247 4.00 -8.51 -23.06
C LEU A 247 2.81 -8.86 -22.16
N LEU A 248 1.60 -8.90 -22.71
CA LEU A 248 0.40 -9.33 -21.99
C LEU A 248 0.48 -10.81 -21.59
N LEU A 249 0.93 -11.64 -22.52
CA LEU A 249 1.14 -13.07 -22.26
C LEU A 249 2.23 -13.30 -21.20
N ALA A 250 3.32 -12.53 -21.24
CA ALA A 250 4.38 -12.58 -20.22
C ALA A 250 3.88 -12.16 -18.83
N LEU A 251 2.87 -11.28 -18.77
CA LEU A 251 2.19 -10.88 -17.53
C LEU A 251 1.14 -11.91 -17.06
N GLY A 252 0.92 -12.99 -17.81
CA GLY A 252 -0.05 -14.04 -17.47
C GLY A 252 -1.49 -13.74 -17.93
N LEU A 253 -1.71 -12.69 -18.72
CA LEU A 253 -3.03 -12.38 -19.29
C LEU A 253 -3.27 -13.13 -20.59
N SER A 254 -4.43 -13.79 -20.71
CA SER A 254 -4.86 -14.36 -21.99
C SER A 254 -5.49 -13.29 -22.88
N LEU A 255 -5.19 -13.31 -24.18
CA LEU A 255 -5.77 -12.38 -25.15
C LEU A 255 -7.30 -12.49 -25.19
N GLU A 256 -7.84 -13.70 -25.02
CA GLU A 256 -9.28 -13.97 -24.98
C GLU A 256 -9.96 -13.28 -23.79
N SER A 257 -9.34 -13.27 -22.60
CA SER A 257 -9.87 -12.58 -21.41
C SER A 257 -9.93 -11.05 -21.56
N LEU A 258 -9.16 -10.54 -22.51
CA LEU A 258 -9.08 -9.14 -22.89
C LEU A 258 -10.01 -8.81 -24.07
N GLY A 259 -10.73 -9.80 -24.61
CA GLY A 259 -11.57 -9.62 -25.80
C GLY A 259 -10.76 -9.36 -27.08
N LEU A 260 -9.52 -9.83 -27.12
CA LEU A 260 -8.58 -9.64 -28.22
C LEU A 260 -8.47 -10.90 -29.06
N GLU A 261 -8.57 -10.74 -30.37
CA GLU A 261 -8.26 -11.81 -31.34
C GLU A 261 -6.79 -11.72 -31.75
N LYS A 262 -6.13 -12.87 -31.92
CA LYS A 262 -4.71 -12.92 -32.26
C LYS A 262 -4.47 -12.42 -33.69
N GLN A 263 -4.05 -11.17 -33.81
CA GLN A 263 -3.55 -10.60 -35.07
C GLN A 263 -2.04 -10.31 -34.91
N GLY A 264 -1.17 -11.21 -35.35
CA GLY A 264 0.27 -10.94 -35.39
C GLY A 264 0.98 -10.75 -34.02
N GLU A 265 2.12 -10.06 -34.04
CA GLU A 265 2.89 -9.71 -32.82
C GLU A 265 2.35 -8.47 -32.10
N GLU A 266 1.64 -7.62 -32.84
CA GLU A 266 1.05 -6.37 -32.37
C GLU A 266 -0.45 -6.37 -32.62
N VAL A 267 -1.24 -6.07 -31.59
CA VAL A 267 -2.69 -5.95 -31.67
C VAL A 267 -3.04 -4.48 -31.84
N GLU A 268 -3.75 -4.16 -32.91
CA GLU A 268 -4.30 -2.82 -33.15
C GLU A 268 -5.66 -2.69 -32.46
N LEU A 269 -5.84 -1.63 -31.68
CA LEU A 269 -7.01 -1.41 -30.84
C LEU A 269 -7.50 0.03 -30.98
N SER A 270 -8.82 0.23 -30.88
CA SER A 270 -9.36 1.56 -30.64
C SER A 270 -8.85 2.09 -29.31
N ALA A 271 -8.83 3.41 -29.15
CA ALA A 271 -8.36 4.06 -27.93
C ALA A 271 -9.09 3.54 -26.67
N GLU A 272 -10.41 3.30 -26.75
CA GLU A 272 -11.18 2.81 -25.59
C GLU A 272 -10.80 1.37 -25.23
N LYS A 273 -10.58 0.50 -26.23
CA LYS A 273 -10.15 -0.88 -25.98
C LYS A 273 -8.72 -0.94 -25.44
N TYR A 274 -7.86 -0.06 -25.91
CA TYR A 274 -6.47 0.03 -25.45
C TYR A 274 -6.39 0.39 -23.96
N GLU A 275 -7.18 1.38 -23.52
CA GLU A 275 -7.23 1.76 -22.10
C GLU A 275 -7.71 0.62 -21.20
N VAL A 276 -8.79 -0.07 -21.59
CA VAL A 276 -9.33 -1.21 -20.83
C VAL A 276 -8.31 -2.34 -20.71
N VAL A 277 -7.54 -2.60 -21.76
CA VAL A 277 -6.45 -3.60 -21.75
C VAL A 277 -5.35 -3.20 -20.77
N LEU A 278 -4.94 -1.93 -20.75
CA LEU A 278 -3.92 -1.45 -19.82
C LEU A 278 -4.37 -1.46 -18.36
N GLN A 279 -5.62 -1.11 -18.08
CA GLN A 279 -6.17 -1.19 -16.72
C GLN A 279 -6.13 -2.64 -16.19
N LYS A 280 -6.54 -3.61 -17.02
CA LYS A 280 -6.49 -5.04 -16.66
C LYS A 280 -5.05 -5.53 -16.46
N ALA A 281 -4.11 -5.09 -17.31
CA ALA A 281 -2.69 -5.39 -17.15
C ALA A 281 -2.11 -4.81 -15.85
N GLY A 282 -2.43 -3.55 -15.52
CA GLY A 282 -2.02 -2.94 -14.27
C GLY A 282 -2.50 -3.70 -13.04
N LEU A 283 -3.77 -4.16 -13.04
CA LEU A 283 -4.33 -4.96 -11.95
C LEU A 283 -3.60 -6.30 -11.75
N GLU A 284 -3.31 -7.03 -12.84
CA GLU A 284 -2.56 -8.30 -12.74
C GLU A 284 -1.12 -8.07 -12.30
N TYR A 285 -0.47 -7.01 -12.77
CA TYR A 285 0.86 -6.62 -12.27
C TYR A 285 0.86 -6.38 -10.76
N SER A 286 -0.12 -5.62 -10.24
CA SER A 286 -0.23 -5.36 -8.80
C SER A 286 -0.47 -6.64 -7.98
N LYS A 287 -1.27 -7.59 -8.49
CA LYS A 287 -1.47 -8.90 -7.87
C LYS A 287 -0.18 -9.70 -7.84
N LEU A 288 0.53 -9.78 -8.97
CA LEU A 288 1.79 -10.53 -9.08
C LEU A 288 2.86 -9.93 -8.16
N LYS A 289 2.95 -8.61 -8.10
CA LYS A 289 3.86 -7.89 -7.19
C LYS A 289 3.54 -8.20 -5.73
N THR A 290 2.27 -8.18 -5.34
CA THR A 290 1.85 -8.49 -3.96
C THR A 290 2.15 -9.95 -3.60
N ALA A 291 1.92 -10.88 -4.53
CA ALA A 291 2.24 -12.30 -4.35
C ALA A 291 3.75 -12.50 -4.21
N LEU A 292 4.54 -11.77 -5.01
CA LEU A 292 5.99 -11.76 -4.93
C LEU A 292 6.42 -11.22 -3.57
N ASP A 293 6.00 -10.01 -3.16
CA ASP A 293 6.35 -9.42 -1.85
C ASP A 293 5.98 -10.35 -0.67
N THR A 294 4.86 -11.08 -0.77
CA THR A 294 4.49 -12.10 0.22
C THR A 294 5.49 -13.26 0.26
N TYR A 295 5.95 -13.71 -0.91
CA TYR A 295 6.98 -14.74 -1.03
C TYR A 295 8.34 -14.28 -0.46
N ALA A 296 8.76 -13.03 -0.69
CA ALA A 296 9.99 -12.48 -0.09
C ALA A 296 9.95 -12.55 1.44
N ARG A 297 8.81 -12.18 2.03
CA ARG A 297 8.61 -12.21 3.49
C ARG A 297 8.70 -13.61 4.07
N LEU A 298 8.27 -14.64 3.34
CA LEU A 298 8.42 -16.05 3.77
C LEU A 298 9.90 -16.48 3.83
N THR A 299 10.78 -15.79 3.12
CA THR A 299 12.23 -16.01 3.12
C THR A 299 12.98 -15.01 4.02
N ASN A 300 12.29 -14.35 4.96
CA ASN A 300 12.83 -13.30 5.83
C ASN A 300 13.43 -12.11 5.07
N GLN A 301 12.95 -11.81 3.87
CA GLN A 301 13.36 -10.63 3.10
C GLN A 301 12.21 -9.62 2.99
N GLU A 302 12.54 -8.33 3.05
CA GLU A 302 11.55 -7.25 2.85
C GLU A 302 11.20 -7.05 1.36
N SER A 303 12.09 -7.43 0.44
CA SER A 303 11.90 -7.41 -1.01
C SER A 303 12.92 -8.32 -1.72
N PHE A 304 12.69 -8.69 -2.98
CA PHE A 304 13.66 -9.47 -3.78
C PHE A 304 14.83 -8.59 -4.20
N SER A 305 16.01 -8.82 -3.63
CA SER A 305 17.24 -8.20 -4.10
C SER A 305 17.62 -8.71 -5.50
N ALA A 306 18.33 -7.88 -6.27
CA ALA A 306 18.95 -8.35 -7.51
C ALA A 306 19.88 -9.54 -7.22
N GLY A 307 19.64 -10.68 -7.89
CA GLY A 307 20.38 -11.93 -7.65
C GLY A 307 19.72 -12.92 -6.68
N PHE A 308 18.43 -12.77 -6.36
CA PHE A 308 17.71 -13.71 -5.51
C PHE A 308 17.74 -15.15 -6.08
N ASP A 309 18.37 -16.05 -5.34
CA ASP A 309 18.44 -17.47 -5.67
C ASP A 309 17.10 -18.15 -5.35
N HIS A 310 16.28 -18.31 -6.38
CA HIS A 310 14.96 -18.93 -6.26
C HIS A 310 15.06 -20.41 -5.88
N GLU A 311 16.05 -21.11 -6.43
CA GLU A 311 16.16 -22.56 -6.32
C GLU A 311 16.53 -22.97 -4.89
N SER A 312 17.52 -22.30 -4.31
CA SER A 312 17.96 -22.55 -2.92
C SER A 312 16.89 -22.18 -1.89
N ASN A 313 16.16 -21.09 -2.08
CA ASN A 313 15.11 -20.67 -1.15
C ASN A 313 13.87 -21.58 -1.21
N VAL A 314 13.47 -22.01 -2.41
CA VAL A 314 12.41 -23.02 -2.57
C VAL A 314 12.83 -24.35 -1.94
N ALA A 315 14.09 -24.77 -2.10
CA ALA A 315 14.61 -25.97 -1.46
C ALA A 315 14.55 -25.88 0.07
N THR A 316 14.96 -24.74 0.64
CA THR A 316 14.92 -24.48 2.09
C THR A 316 13.48 -24.51 2.63
N LEU A 317 12.54 -23.86 1.94
CA LEU A 317 11.13 -23.88 2.33
C LEU A 317 10.52 -25.29 2.24
N ASN A 318 10.87 -26.06 1.20
CA ASN A 318 10.43 -27.44 1.06
C ASN A 318 10.98 -28.34 2.17
N GLU A 319 12.23 -28.12 2.60
CA GLU A 319 12.82 -28.82 3.74
C GLU A 319 12.11 -28.47 5.06
N LEU A 320 11.89 -27.18 5.32
CA LEU A 320 11.14 -26.71 6.50
C LEU A 320 9.72 -27.27 6.56
N LEU A 321 9.02 -27.34 5.42
CA LEU A 321 7.69 -27.95 5.32
C LEU A 321 7.72 -29.49 5.43
N GLY A 322 8.88 -30.11 5.23
CA GLY A 322 9.11 -31.55 5.37
C GLY A 322 9.33 -32.01 6.82
N GLU A 323 9.94 -31.17 7.67
CA GLU A 323 10.28 -31.51 9.06
C GLU A 323 9.06 -31.99 9.90
N PRO A 324 7.89 -31.32 9.88
CA PRO A 324 6.71 -31.81 10.60
C PRO A 324 6.26 -33.21 10.18
N ARG A 325 6.44 -33.58 8.89
CA ARG A 325 6.12 -34.92 8.40
C ARG A 325 7.11 -35.95 8.93
N LYS A 326 8.40 -35.63 9.01
CA LYS A 326 9.42 -36.52 9.59
C LYS A 326 9.12 -36.82 11.06
N ILE A 327 8.79 -35.80 11.85
CA ILE A 327 8.42 -35.96 13.26
C ILE A 327 7.20 -36.86 13.42
N LEU A 328 6.16 -36.63 12.60
CA LEU A 328 4.94 -37.44 12.60
C LEU A 328 5.24 -38.91 12.27
N GLU A 329 6.04 -39.18 11.24
CA GLU A 329 6.44 -40.54 10.84
C GLU A 329 7.31 -41.23 11.90
N GLN A 330 8.23 -40.51 12.55
CA GLN A 330 9.01 -41.07 13.68
C GLN A 330 8.08 -41.51 14.81
N ASN A 331 7.14 -40.65 15.22
CA ASN A 331 6.15 -40.98 16.26
C ASN A 331 5.28 -42.18 15.86
N ARG A 332 4.84 -42.28 14.59
CA ARG A 332 4.10 -43.46 14.08
C ARG A 332 4.90 -44.74 14.23
N ASN A 333 6.15 -44.72 13.79
CA ASN A 333 7.02 -45.89 13.83
C ASN A 333 7.29 -46.37 15.25
N GLU A 334 7.50 -45.44 16.19
CA GLU A 334 7.66 -45.74 17.61
C GLU A 334 6.40 -46.37 18.22
N VAL A 335 5.23 -45.79 17.95
CA VAL A 335 3.95 -46.33 18.43
C VAL A 335 3.67 -47.71 17.83
N LEU A 336 3.92 -47.92 16.53
CA LEU A 336 3.79 -49.23 15.88
C LEU A 336 4.73 -50.26 16.49
N LYS A 337 5.99 -49.90 16.76
CA LYS A 337 6.96 -50.78 17.41
C LYS A 337 6.50 -51.14 18.81
N ALA A 338 6.04 -50.18 19.60
CA ALA A 338 5.53 -50.39 20.95
C ALA A 338 4.30 -51.31 20.94
N TYR A 339 3.36 -51.07 20.04
CA TYR A 339 2.18 -51.91 19.84
C TYR A 339 2.55 -53.35 19.48
N ARG A 340 3.42 -53.55 18.47
CA ARG A 340 3.90 -54.87 18.04
C ARG A 340 4.60 -55.64 19.15
N LEU A 341 5.42 -54.97 19.96
CA LEU A 341 6.05 -55.57 21.15
C LEU A 341 5.01 -55.97 22.19
N PHE A 342 4.01 -55.13 22.43
CA PHE A 342 2.93 -55.42 23.36
C PHE A 342 2.09 -56.63 22.94
N VAL A 343 1.82 -56.82 21.64
CA VAL A 343 1.07 -57.97 21.11
C VAL A 343 1.93 -59.17 20.72
N ASN A 344 3.23 -59.18 21.07
CA ASN A 344 4.18 -60.25 20.71
C ASN A 344 4.19 -60.57 19.20
N GLY A 345 4.10 -59.56 18.35
CA GLY A 345 4.10 -59.71 16.90
C GLY A 345 2.79 -60.25 16.29
N LYS A 346 1.76 -60.55 17.08
CA LYS A 346 0.41 -60.89 16.59
C LYS A 346 -0.44 -59.64 16.41
N ALA A 347 0.04 -58.71 15.58
CA ALA A 347 -0.61 -57.41 15.39
C ALA A 347 -1.93 -57.55 14.61
N ASP A 348 -2.98 -56.91 15.14
CA ASP A 348 -4.23 -56.66 14.42
C ASP A 348 -4.01 -55.55 13.39
N LYS A 349 -4.29 -55.88 12.13
CA LYS A 349 -4.05 -55.01 10.97
C LYS A 349 -4.90 -53.73 11.03
N THR A 350 -6.12 -53.79 11.54
CA THR A 350 -6.99 -52.61 11.67
C THR A 350 -6.43 -51.61 12.68
N ILE A 351 -5.78 -52.10 13.74
CA ILE A 351 -5.11 -51.23 14.71
C ILE A 351 -3.84 -50.61 14.13
N GLU A 352 -3.09 -51.34 13.29
CA GLU A 352 -1.94 -50.77 12.58
C GLU A 352 -2.36 -49.65 11.62
N GLU A 353 -3.40 -49.88 10.82
CA GLU A 353 -3.97 -48.87 9.91
C GLU A 353 -4.49 -47.63 10.67
N MET A 354 -5.05 -47.83 11.87
CA MET A 354 -5.46 -46.72 12.75
C MET A 354 -4.26 -45.90 13.25
N ILE A 355 -3.16 -46.55 13.60
CA ILE A 355 -1.93 -45.85 14.04
C ILE A 355 -1.29 -45.11 12.86
N GLU A 356 -1.26 -45.72 11.67
CA GLU A 356 -0.73 -45.10 10.45
C GLU A 356 -1.51 -43.85 10.03
N SER A 357 -2.82 -43.82 10.27
CA SER A 357 -3.67 -42.67 9.98
C SER A 357 -3.77 -41.63 11.10
N ALA A 358 -3.19 -41.91 12.28
CA ALA A 358 -3.29 -41.04 13.45
C ALA A 358 -2.54 -39.70 13.27
N ASP A 359 -3.10 -38.65 13.85
CA ASP A 359 -2.46 -37.33 13.99
C ASP A 359 -1.47 -37.31 15.18
N LEU A 360 -0.66 -36.26 15.28
CA LEU A 360 0.38 -36.16 16.32
C LEU A 360 -0.17 -36.25 17.74
N LYS A 361 -1.36 -35.69 18.00
CA LYS A 361 -1.98 -35.71 19.33
C LYS A 361 -2.42 -37.13 19.69
N GLN A 362 -3.04 -37.82 18.73
CA GLN A 362 -3.43 -39.23 18.86
C GLN A 362 -2.21 -40.13 19.05
N LEU A 363 -1.13 -39.89 18.30
CA LEU A 363 0.12 -40.65 18.44
C LEU A 363 0.75 -40.50 19.82
N LYS A 364 0.80 -39.28 20.37
CA LYS A 364 1.30 -39.07 21.75
C LYS A 364 0.46 -39.81 22.78
N ALA A 365 -0.86 -39.81 22.63
CA ALA A 365 -1.75 -40.54 23.53
C ALA A 365 -1.54 -42.06 23.43
N LEU A 366 -1.40 -42.58 22.21
CA LEU A 366 -1.13 -44.00 21.95
C LEU A 366 0.25 -44.43 22.45
N ALA A 367 1.28 -43.59 22.27
CA ALA A 367 2.63 -43.81 22.78
C ALA A 367 2.62 -43.99 24.31
N ASN A 368 1.95 -43.07 25.02
CA ASN A 368 1.78 -43.18 26.47
C ASN A 368 1.04 -44.47 26.86
N GLN A 369 -0.08 -44.76 26.20
CA GLN A 369 -0.88 -45.95 26.51
C GLN A 369 -0.08 -47.26 26.30
N TYR A 370 0.64 -47.39 25.19
CA TYR A 370 1.47 -48.58 24.93
C TYR A 370 2.72 -48.61 25.80
N GLY A 371 3.28 -47.46 26.16
CA GLY A 371 4.36 -47.35 27.15
C GLY A 371 3.96 -47.92 28.52
N ILE A 372 2.79 -47.54 29.03
CA ILE A 372 2.23 -48.08 30.28
C ILE A 372 2.05 -49.60 30.17
N LYS A 373 1.42 -50.08 29.10
CA LYS A 373 1.19 -51.51 28.86
C LYS A 373 2.50 -52.31 28.75
N LEU A 374 3.54 -51.74 28.16
CA LEU A 374 4.87 -52.36 28.10
C LEU A 374 5.57 -52.36 29.46
N ASN A 375 5.40 -51.32 30.27
CA ASN A 375 5.89 -51.29 31.65
C ASN A 375 5.22 -52.36 32.53
N GLU A 376 3.91 -52.58 32.38
CA GLU A 376 3.19 -53.66 33.07
C GLU A 376 3.65 -55.05 32.61
N LYS A 377 3.87 -55.23 31.31
CA LYS A 377 4.27 -56.51 30.71
C LYS A 377 5.74 -56.86 30.94
N PHE A 378 6.61 -55.85 30.92
CA PHE A 378 8.05 -55.95 31.14
C PHE A 378 8.47 -55.00 32.27
N PRO A 379 8.12 -55.33 33.53
CA PRO A 379 8.44 -54.49 34.67
C PRO A 379 9.94 -54.46 34.91
N VAL A 380 10.43 -53.32 35.40
CA VAL A 380 11.82 -53.18 35.84
C VAL A 380 12.06 -54.14 37.01
N ARG A 381 13.14 -54.91 36.93
CA ARG A 381 13.60 -55.81 37.99
C ARG A 381 14.93 -55.33 38.52
N THR A 382 15.33 -55.76 39.70
CA THR A 382 16.70 -55.56 40.20
C THR A 382 17.49 -56.84 40.02
N ASP A 383 18.71 -56.75 39.52
CA ASP A 383 19.64 -57.87 39.49
C ASP A 383 20.20 -58.19 40.90
N GLU A 384 21.01 -59.25 40.99
CA GLU A 384 21.62 -59.70 42.23
C GLU A 384 22.57 -58.67 42.88
N LEU A 385 22.99 -57.64 42.13
CA LEU A 385 23.83 -56.54 42.58
C LEU A 385 23.01 -55.27 42.91
N GLY A 386 21.68 -55.33 42.81
CA GLY A 386 20.78 -54.21 43.06
C GLY A 386 20.64 -53.24 41.89
N ASN A 387 21.21 -53.52 40.72
CA ASN A 387 21.06 -52.68 39.54
C ASN A 387 19.70 -52.92 38.90
N LEU A 388 19.05 -51.85 38.46
CA LEU A 388 17.82 -51.94 37.68
C LEU A 388 18.13 -52.61 36.33
N THR A 389 17.49 -53.74 36.07
CA THR A 389 17.58 -54.50 34.83
C THR A 389 16.19 -54.67 34.21
N ARG A 390 16.13 -54.55 32.88
CA ARG A 390 14.91 -54.78 32.11
C ARG A 390 15.15 -55.91 31.11
N GLY A 391 14.33 -56.95 31.19
CA GLY A 391 14.40 -58.07 30.26
C GLY A 391 13.84 -57.70 28.89
N SER A 392 14.75 -57.50 27.92
CA SER A 392 14.51 -57.25 26.49
C SER A 392 13.98 -55.87 26.09
N GLY A 393 14.83 -55.15 25.35
CA GLY A 393 14.50 -53.96 24.59
C GLY A 393 15.37 -52.78 24.98
N ASN A 394 16.56 -52.68 24.39
CA ASN A 394 17.37 -51.45 24.41
C ASN A 394 16.65 -50.37 23.57
N GLY A 395 15.58 -49.83 24.12
CA GLY A 395 14.86 -48.65 23.67
C GLY A 395 14.98 -47.61 24.77
N GLY A 396 16.21 -47.12 24.96
CA GLY A 396 16.46 -45.90 25.72
C GLY A 396 15.76 -44.75 25.00
N GLY A 397 14.57 -44.46 25.49
CA GLY A 397 13.76 -43.31 25.17
C GLY A 397 12.95 -43.06 26.42
N GLU A 398 13.66 -42.70 27.51
CA GLU A 398 13.03 -41.89 28.54
C GLU A 398 12.47 -40.68 27.80
N LEU A 399 11.14 -40.62 27.71
CA LEU A 399 10.45 -39.34 27.59
C LEU A 399 10.65 -38.63 28.94
N GLU A 400 11.90 -38.26 29.22
CA GLU A 400 12.20 -37.25 30.22
C GLU A 400 11.63 -35.93 29.68
N ASP A 401 10.83 -35.27 30.51
CA ASP A 401 10.30 -33.91 30.31
C ASP A 401 11.42 -32.85 30.38
N THR A 402 12.57 -33.13 29.79
CA THR A 402 13.70 -32.23 29.73
C THR A 402 14.35 -32.34 28.37
N GLU A 403 13.96 -31.46 27.45
CA GLU A 403 14.92 -30.78 26.58
C GLU A 403 14.43 -29.35 26.28
N PRO A 404 15.37 -28.40 26.23
CA PRO A 404 15.09 -26.98 26.20
C PRO A 404 14.47 -26.60 24.86
N TYR A 405 13.63 -25.56 24.88
CA TYR A 405 13.24 -24.84 23.67
C TYR A 405 14.50 -24.56 22.84
N MET A 406 14.68 -25.25 21.72
CA MET A 406 15.66 -24.84 20.71
C MET A 406 15.20 -23.49 20.20
N THR A 407 15.77 -22.42 20.76
CA THR A 407 15.87 -21.13 20.09
C THR A 407 16.62 -21.37 18.79
N VAL A 408 15.86 -21.43 17.70
CA VAL A 408 16.43 -21.29 16.36
C VAL A 408 16.87 -19.84 16.24
N GLU A 409 18.15 -19.58 16.45
CA GLU A 409 18.74 -18.32 16.03
C GLU A 409 18.68 -18.26 14.50
N ILE A 410 17.90 -17.32 14.00
CA ILE A 410 17.88 -16.96 12.58
C ILE A 410 19.19 -16.20 12.34
N PRO A 411 20.09 -16.69 11.46
CA PRO A 411 21.29 -15.94 11.10
C PRO A 411 20.87 -14.62 10.42
N ALA A 412 21.51 -13.53 10.83
CA ALA A 412 21.30 -12.17 10.33
C ALA A 412 21.57 -12.02 8.83
#